data_AF-A0A3L6SFD8-F1
#
_entry.id   AF-A0A3L6SFD8-F1
#
_cell.length_a   1.000
_cell.length_b   1.000
_cell.length_c   1.000
_cell.angle_alpha   90.00
_cell.angle_beta   90.00
_cell.angle_gamma   90.00
#
_symmetry.space_group_name_H-M   'P 1'
#
loop_
_entity.id
_entity.type
_entity.pdbx_description
1 polymer ?
#
loop_
_entity_poly.entity_id
_entity_poly.type
_entity_poly.pdbx_seq_one_letter_code
_entity_poly.pdbx_strand_id
1 'polypeptide(L)'
;MGEAAAAMAGSPFPTVEKCSSSDRAGDTVVADLDGTLLCGRSSFPYFAHMAFETGGVLRLLLLIALAPLAGLLYYFVSEPAGIQVLIFASMAGARVADIEAVARAVLPKFYCADLHPESWRVFSACGRRCVLTANPRVMVEAFLKEYIGTDVVVGTELVVWRGRATGLVRSPGVLVGEQKADALRKAFGDVAPEVGLGDRKTDYPFMRLCKEGYVVPPTLKLKPVPREDLPRPVVFHDGRLVQKPSPALALLTVLWIPIGFLPACLRIAAGALLPMCMVYHAFRALGVRVTIKGTLRRRPAARRGRPACSSSAPTAPSSTPSSSPPPWGARSPPSPTRCVVMRLRC
;
A
#
# COMPACT_ATOMS: atom_id res chain seq x y z
N MET A 1 -21.31 -15.69 10.05
CA MET A 1 -22.63 -15.25 9.54
C MET A 1 -23.52 -14.66 10.65
N GLY A 2 -23.40 -15.08 11.92
CA GLY A 2 -24.24 -14.56 13.02
C GLY A 2 -24.05 -13.07 13.38
N GLU A 3 -22.83 -12.54 13.34
CA GLU A 3 -22.57 -11.13 13.75
C GLU A 3 -23.02 -10.09 12.71
N ALA A 4 -22.87 -10.38 11.42
CA ALA A 4 -23.33 -9.49 10.34
C ALA A 4 -24.87 -9.44 10.26
N ALA A 5 -25.53 -10.58 10.51
CA ALA A 5 -27.00 -10.65 10.59
C ALA A 5 -27.54 -9.95 11.85
N ALA A 6 -26.84 -10.07 12.99
CA ALA A 6 -27.23 -9.40 14.24
C ALA A 6 -27.06 -7.86 14.18
N ALA A 7 -26.05 -7.36 13.47
CA ALA A 7 -25.90 -5.92 13.23
C ALA A 7 -27.00 -5.34 12.31
N MET A 8 -27.60 -6.18 11.46
CA MET A 8 -28.66 -5.77 10.52
C MET A 8 -30.05 -5.66 11.14
N ALA A 9 -30.34 -6.38 12.22
CA ALA A 9 -31.69 -6.48 12.79
C ALA A 9 -32.17 -5.20 13.53
N GLY A 10 -31.36 -4.13 13.59
CA GLY A 10 -31.69 -2.90 14.32
C GLY A 10 -31.21 -1.61 13.67
N SER A 11 -30.81 -1.62 12.39
CA SER A 11 -30.44 -0.39 11.66
C SER A 11 -31.70 0.29 11.11
N PRO A 12 -31.89 1.61 11.31
CA PRO A 12 -33.00 2.36 10.70
C PRO A 12 -32.80 2.59 9.20
N PHE A 13 -31.61 2.27 8.66
CA PHE A 13 -31.24 2.51 7.28
C PHE A 13 -31.16 1.20 6.48
N PRO A 14 -31.60 1.20 5.21
CA PRO A 14 -31.40 0.08 4.28
C PRO A 14 -29.92 -0.16 3.98
N THR A 15 -29.60 -1.34 3.43
CA THR A 15 -28.24 -1.68 2.99
C THR A 15 -27.87 -0.98 1.68
N VAL A 16 -26.58 -0.70 1.47
CA VAL A 16 -26.05 -0.06 0.24
C VAL A 16 -26.41 -0.81 -1.05
N GLU A 17 -26.62 -2.13 -0.98
CA GLU A 17 -27.08 -2.96 -2.09
C GLU A 17 -28.44 -2.50 -2.65
N LYS A 18 -29.31 -1.93 -1.80
CA LYS A 18 -30.62 -1.40 -2.20
C LYS A 18 -30.54 -0.01 -2.84
N CYS A 19 -29.35 0.61 -2.85
CA CYS A 19 -29.15 1.90 -3.49
C CYS A 19 -28.96 1.71 -5.00
N SER A 20 -29.89 2.26 -5.78
CA SER A 20 -29.72 2.39 -7.24
C SER A 20 -28.51 3.26 -7.56
N SER A 21 -27.73 2.90 -8.58
CA SER A 21 -26.63 3.75 -9.10
C SER A 21 -26.98 4.41 -10.43
N SER A 22 -28.22 4.26 -10.92
CA SER A 22 -28.67 4.87 -12.17
C SER A 22 -29.10 6.33 -11.95
N ASP A 23 -28.81 7.19 -12.93
CA ASP A 23 -29.26 8.59 -13.00
C ASP A 23 -28.84 9.50 -11.84
N ARG A 24 -27.71 9.20 -11.18
CA ARG A 24 -27.19 9.98 -10.04
C ARG A 24 -26.20 11.10 -10.40
N ALA A 25 -26.05 11.43 -11.67
CA ALA A 25 -25.05 12.41 -12.11
C ALA A 25 -25.27 13.84 -11.56
N GLY A 26 -26.49 14.18 -11.14
CA GLY A 26 -26.81 15.44 -10.47
C GLY A 26 -26.74 15.38 -8.94
N ASP A 27 -26.60 14.19 -8.36
CA ASP A 27 -26.72 13.96 -6.93
C ASP A 27 -25.40 14.25 -6.20
N THR A 28 -25.54 14.65 -4.94
CA THR A 28 -24.47 14.77 -3.97
C THR A 28 -24.45 13.55 -3.04
N VAL A 29 -23.32 12.85 -3.00
CA VAL A 29 -23.08 11.77 -2.06
C VAL A 29 -22.11 12.19 -0.95
N VAL A 30 -22.42 11.77 0.26
CA VAL A 30 -21.57 11.88 1.44
C VAL A 30 -21.29 10.48 1.96
N ALA A 31 -20.03 10.12 2.11
CA ALA A 31 -19.64 8.81 2.62
C ALA A 31 -18.64 8.92 3.77
N ASP A 32 -18.75 8.00 4.73
CA ASP A 32 -17.62 7.71 5.62
C ASP A 32 -16.49 6.98 4.84
N LEU A 33 -15.28 7.01 5.40
CA LEU A 33 -14.12 6.36 4.79
C LEU A 33 -13.93 4.90 5.24
N ASP A 34 -13.64 4.68 6.53
CA ASP A 34 -13.26 3.37 7.05
C ASP A 34 -14.50 2.48 7.21
N GLY A 35 -14.49 1.27 6.66
CA GLY A 35 -15.65 0.37 6.69
C GLY A 35 -16.79 0.74 5.73
N THR A 36 -16.74 1.92 5.12
CA THR A 36 -17.74 2.42 4.17
C THR A 36 -17.16 2.44 2.75
N LEU A 37 -16.29 3.41 2.43
CA LEU A 37 -15.57 3.41 1.14
C LEU A 37 -14.44 2.39 1.10
N LEU A 38 -13.86 2.07 2.26
CA LEU A 38 -12.85 1.03 2.44
C LEU A 38 -13.49 -0.21 3.05
N CYS A 39 -13.05 -1.39 2.62
CA CYS A 39 -13.44 -2.67 3.20
C CYS A 39 -13.00 -2.77 4.68
N GLY A 40 -11.83 -2.23 5.01
CA GLY A 40 -11.28 -2.26 6.36
C GLY A 40 -11.96 -1.25 7.30
N ARG A 41 -12.47 -1.74 8.43
CA ARG A 41 -13.05 -0.93 9.53
C ARG A 41 -12.04 -0.33 10.51
N SER A 42 -10.77 -0.67 10.34
CA SER A 42 -9.70 -0.24 11.22
C SER A 42 -8.71 0.61 10.43
N SER A 43 -8.50 1.82 10.91
CA SER A 43 -7.56 2.78 10.35
C SER A 43 -6.11 2.48 10.76
N PHE A 44 -5.89 1.56 11.72
CA PHE A 44 -4.58 1.21 12.27
C PHE A 44 -3.50 0.92 11.21
N PRO A 45 -3.76 0.11 10.16
CA PRO A 45 -2.72 -0.21 9.18
C PRO A 45 -2.18 1.04 8.47
N TYR A 46 -3.03 2.03 8.23
CA TYR A 46 -2.63 3.28 7.58
C TYR A 46 -1.84 4.17 8.55
N PHE A 47 -2.21 4.22 9.83
CA PHE A 47 -1.41 4.87 10.87
C PHE A 47 -0.05 4.18 11.07
N ALA A 48 0.02 2.87 10.94
CA ALA A 48 1.27 2.12 11.01
C ALA A 48 2.21 2.45 9.84
N HIS A 49 1.69 2.55 8.62
CA HIS A 49 2.47 3.06 7.49
C HIS A 49 2.95 4.49 7.73
N MET A 50 2.08 5.38 8.23
CA MET A 50 2.45 6.74 8.55
C MET A 50 3.56 6.81 9.61
N ALA A 51 3.44 6.04 10.68
CA ALA A 51 4.43 5.96 11.76
C ALA A 51 5.78 5.47 11.24
N PHE A 52 5.78 4.42 10.43
CA PHE A 52 6.99 3.83 9.87
C PHE A 52 7.70 4.77 8.89
N GLU A 53 6.98 5.42 7.98
CA GLU A 53 7.62 6.26 6.97
C GLU A 53 8.07 7.62 7.52
N THR A 54 7.36 8.18 8.53
CA THR A 54 7.73 9.47 9.14
C THR A 54 8.72 9.35 10.30
N GLY A 55 8.81 8.19 10.95
CA GLY A 55 9.59 7.99 12.18
C GLY A 55 10.37 6.68 12.28
N GLY A 56 10.33 5.86 11.23
CA GLY A 56 11.00 4.57 11.19
C GLY A 56 10.41 3.54 12.15
N VAL A 57 11.22 2.51 12.41
CA VAL A 57 10.83 1.36 13.26
C VAL A 57 10.52 1.78 14.70
N LEU A 58 11.22 2.78 15.24
CA LEU A 58 11.01 3.23 16.63
C LEU A 58 9.62 3.84 16.84
N ARG A 59 9.16 4.67 15.89
CA ARG A 59 7.81 5.24 15.96
C ARG A 59 6.73 4.17 15.70
N LEU A 60 6.99 3.23 14.79
CA LEU A 60 6.11 2.09 14.59
C LEU A 60 5.99 1.24 15.88
N LEU A 61 7.10 1.01 16.60
CA LEU A 61 7.10 0.32 17.89
C LEU A 61 6.27 1.06 18.95
N LEU A 62 6.42 2.39 19.03
CA LEU A 62 5.59 3.21 19.91
C LEU A 62 4.10 3.05 19.59
N LEU A 63 3.72 3.09 18.31
CA LEU A 63 2.34 2.88 17.89
C LEU A 63 1.83 1.48 18.26
N ILE A 64 2.63 0.44 18.06
CA ILE A 64 2.26 -0.94 18.42
C ILE A 64 2.09 -1.08 19.94
N ALA A 65 2.99 -0.49 20.73
CA ALA A 65 2.91 -0.49 22.18
C ALA A 65 1.66 0.24 22.71
N LEU A 66 1.25 1.32 22.03
CA LEU A 66 0.05 2.09 22.37
C LEU A 66 -1.23 1.54 21.72
N ALA A 67 -1.15 0.62 20.76
CA ALA A 67 -2.30 0.01 20.11
C ALA A 67 -3.31 -0.66 21.08
N PRO A 68 -2.90 -1.46 22.09
CA PRO A 68 -3.85 -2.02 23.05
C PRO A 68 -4.52 -0.93 23.89
N LEU A 69 -3.79 0.12 24.27
CA LEU A 69 -4.36 1.27 24.98
C LEU A 69 -5.36 2.03 24.10
N ALA A 70 -5.03 2.26 22.83
CA ALA A 70 -5.92 2.89 21.86
C ALA A 70 -7.20 2.06 21.67
N GLY A 71 -7.09 0.73 21.58
CA GLY A 71 -8.23 -0.17 21.52
C GLY A 71 -9.08 -0.11 22.79
N LEU A 72 -8.44 -0.14 23.98
CA LEU A 72 -9.14 -0.02 25.26
C LEU A 72 -9.93 1.29 25.33
N LEU A 73 -9.30 2.42 25.00
CA LEU A 73 -9.97 3.72 24.99
C LEU A 73 -11.10 3.76 23.97
N TYR A 74 -10.88 3.23 22.77
CA TYR A 74 -11.86 3.20 21.69
C TYR A 74 -13.14 2.46 22.11
N TYR A 75 -13.01 1.29 22.73
CA TYR A 75 -14.16 0.44 23.06
C TYR A 75 -14.77 0.72 24.45
N PHE A 76 -13.98 1.13 25.44
CA PHE A 76 -14.45 1.28 26.82
C PHE A 76 -14.64 2.74 27.27
N VAL A 77 -14.05 3.71 26.58
CA VAL A 77 -14.10 5.13 26.98
C VAL A 77 -14.79 5.97 25.91
N SER A 78 -14.14 6.16 24.77
CA SER A 78 -14.71 6.87 23.62
C SER A 78 -13.90 6.56 22.36
N GLU A 79 -14.60 6.38 21.24
CA GLU A 79 -13.99 6.23 19.91
C GLU A 79 -13.01 7.38 19.57
N PRO A 80 -13.35 8.67 19.80
CA PRO A 80 -12.43 9.78 19.65
C PRO A 80 -11.10 9.64 20.42
N ALA A 81 -11.13 9.18 21.67
CA ALA A 81 -9.93 9.05 22.48
C ALA A 81 -8.96 8.00 21.93
N GLY A 82 -9.48 6.87 21.45
CA GLY A 82 -8.67 5.84 20.78
C GLY A 82 -7.97 6.38 19.53
N ILE A 83 -8.71 7.14 18.72
CA ILE A 83 -8.17 7.76 17.49
C ILE A 83 -7.12 8.82 17.83
N GLN A 84 -7.31 9.62 18.89
CA GLN A 84 -6.30 10.59 19.34
C GLN A 84 -4.99 9.91 19.73
N VAL A 85 -5.03 8.75 20.39
CA VAL A 85 -3.81 7.99 20.70
C VAL A 85 -3.11 7.52 19.43
N LEU A 86 -3.85 7.03 18.43
CA LEU A 86 -3.27 6.64 17.14
C LEU A 86 -2.62 7.83 16.43
N ILE A 87 -3.29 8.99 16.39
CA ILE A 87 -2.76 10.23 15.81
C ILE A 87 -1.49 10.66 16.53
N PHE A 88 -1.52 10.68 17.86
CA PHE A 88 -0.36 11.08 18.66
C PHE A 88 0.83 10.16 18.40
N ALA A 89 0.63 8.85 18.54
CA ALA A 89 1.70 7.87 18.37
C ALA A 89 2.31 7.85 16.96
N SER A 90 1.50 8.12 15.93
CA SER A 90 1.94 8.07 14.53
C SER A 90 2.50 9.37 13.97
N MET A 91 2.10 10.54 14.51
CA MET A 91 2.43 11.83 13.89
C MET A 91 3.07 12.85 14.84
N ALA A 92 3.12 12.61 16.15
CA ALA A 92 3.70 13.57 17.10
C ALA A 92 5.16 13.90 16.76
N GLY A 93 5.43 15.18 16.57
CA GLY A 93 6.75 15.73 16.24
C GLY A 93 7.20 15.55 14.79
N ALA A 94 6.43 14.85 13.94
CA ALA A 94 6.76 14.72 12.52
C ALA A 94 6.58 16.04 11.77
N ARG A 95 7.37 16.29 10.72
CA ARG A 95 7.17 17.47 9.87
C ARG A 95 5.91 17.25 9.04
N VAL A 96 5.11 18.30 8.88
CA VAL A 96 3.88 18.23 8.08
C VAL A 96 4.19 17.87 6.62
N ALA A 97 5.28 18.41 6.07
CA ALA A 97 5.76 18.06 4.73
C ALA A 97 6.07 16.55 4.57
N ASP A 98 6.62 15.91 5.60
CA ASP A 98 6.91 14.46 5.57
C ASP A 98 5.59 13.66 5.61
N ILE A 99 4.62 14.09 6.44
CA ILE A 99 3.28 13.48 6.51
C ILE A 99 2.58 13.59 5.15
N GLU A 100 2.59 14.76 4.53
CA GLU A 100 2.00 15.01 3.21
C GLU A 100 2.68 14.17 2.11
N ALA A 101 4.01 14.06 2.16
CA ALA A 101 4.76 13.24 1.21
C ALA A 101 4.36 11.76 1.32
N VAL A 102 4.24 11.23 2.54
CA VAL A 102 3.80 9.84 2.78
C VAL A 102 2.34 9.64 2.36
N ALA A 103 1.47 10.59 2.68
CA ALA A 103 0.05 10.56 2.31
C ALA A 103 -0.16 10.51 0.80
N ARG A 104 0.70 11.16 0.01
CA ARG A 104 0.64 11.15 -1.46
C ARG A 104 1.38 9.97 -2.09
N ALA A 105 2.53 9.56 -1.56
CA ALA A 105 3.38 8.57 -2.21
C ALA A 105 3.10 7.11 -1.80
N VAL A 106 2.71 6.88 -0.54
CA VAL A 106 2.66 5.53 0.05
C VAL A 106 1.23 5.07 0.27
N LEU A 107 0.41 5.88 0.92
CA LEU A 107 -0.94 5.50 1.33
C LEU A 107 -1.91 5.17 0.17
N PRO A 108 -1.89 5.85 -1.00
CA PRO A 108 -2.88 5.59 -2.04
C PRO A 108 -2.88 4.14 -2.53
N LYS A 109 -1.71 3.49 -2.56
CA LYS A 109 -1.60 2.06 -2.88
C LYS A 109 -2.45 1.19 -1.94
N PHE A 110 -2.39 1.45 -0.64
CA PHE A 110 -3.08 0.64 0.36
C PHE A 110 -4.56 0.97 0.44
N TYR A 111 -4.95 2.21 0.17
CA TYR A 111 -6.35 2.60 0.11
C TYR A 111 -7.03 2.06 -1.16
N CYS A 112 -6.43 2.22 -2.34
CA CYS A 112 -6.96 1.67 -3.59
C CYS A 112 -7.12 0.15 -3.53
N ALA A 113 -6.20 -0.55 -2.88
CA ALA A 113 -6.27 -2.01 -2.71
C ALA A 113 -7.36 -2.47 -1.72
N ASP A 114 -8.01 -1.54 -1.01
CA ASP A 114 -9.01 -1.81 0.02
C ASP A 114 -10.37 -1.15 -0.29
N LEU A 115 -10.60 -0.66 -1.51
CA LEU A 115 -11.87 -0.03 -1.87
C LEU A 115 -13.04 -1.03 -1.86
N HIS A 116 -14.16 -0.62 -1.29
CA HIS A 116 -15.39 -1.38 -1.23
C HIS A 116 -16.19 -1.25 -2.54
N PRO A 117 -16.45 -2.32 -3.29
CA PRO A 117 -17.08 -2.28 -4.61
C PRO A 117 -18.52 -1.73 -4.60
N GLU A 118 -19.39 -2.12 -3.66
CA GLU A 118 -20.77 -1.59 -3.65
C GLU A 118 -20.83 -0.10 -3.28
N SER A 119 -20.10 0.30 -2.24
CA SER A 119 -19.97 1.72 -1.88
C SER A 119 -19.34 2.52 -3.02
N TRP A 120 -18.32 1.97 -3.69
CA TRP A 120 -17.69 2.59 -4.85
C TRP A 120 -18.69 2.75 -6.01
N ARG A 121 -19.48 1.73 -6.34
CA ARG A 121 -20.51 1.76 -7.38
C ARG A 121 -21.47 2.95 -7.20
N VAL A 122 -21.96 3.15 -5.98
CA VAL A 122 -22.87 4.27 -5.66
C VAL A 122 -22.11 5.60 -5.65
N PHE A 123 -20.95 5.64 -5.01
CA PHE A 123 -20.15 6.86 -4.84
C PHE A 123 -19.65 7.42 -6.17
N SER A 124 -19.20 6.56 -7.09
CA SER A 124 -18.73 6.95 -8.41
C SER A 124 -19.85 7.37 -9.36
N ALA A 125 -21.08 6.90 -9.14
CA ALA A 125 -22.23 7.28 -9.95
C ALA A 125 -22.71 8.72 -9.67
N CYS A 126 -22.40 9.25 -8.49
CA CYS A 126 -22.81 10.59 -8.08
C CYS A 126 -21.93 11.69 -8.68
N GLY A 127 -22.55 12.83 -9.01
CA GLY A 127 -21.86 13.97 -9.63
C GLY A 127 -20.98 14.72 -8.65
N ARG A 128 -21.48 15.00 -7.44
CA ARG A 128 -20.73 15.68 -6.38
C ARG A 128 -20.44 14.72 -5.24
N ARG A 129 -19.19 14.64 -4.82
CA ARG A 129 -18.69 13.60 -3.91
C ARG A 129 -18.02 14.22 -2.70
N CYS A 130 -18.50 13.86 -1.52
CA CYS A 130 -17.96 14.29 -0.24
C CYS A 130 -17.60 13.11 0.64
N VAL A 131 -16.45 13.21 1.31
CA VAL A 131 -16.03 12.23 2.30
C VAL A 131 -15.91 12.89 3.66
N LEU A 132 -16.61 12.33 4.65
CA LEU A 132 -16.48 12.63 6.06
C LEU A 132 -15.61 11.55 6.68
N THR A 133 -14.57 11.89 7.45
CA THR A 133 -13.75 10.86 8.10
C THR A 133 -13.24 11.30 9.46
N ALA A 134 -13.12 10.33 10.37
CA ALA A 134 -12.45 10.53 11.64
C ALA A 134 -10.92 10.62 11.49
N ASN A 135 -10.36 10.15 10.36
CA ASN A 135 -8.92 10.22 10.11
C ASN A 135 -8.45 11.67 9.90
N PRO A 136 -7.16 11.96 10.18
CA PRO A 136 -6.58 13.26 9.87
C PRO A 136 -6.75 13.61 8.40
N ARG A 137 -7.25 14.81 8.10
CA ARG A 137 -7.48 15.26 6.71
C ARG A 137 -6.21 15.17 5.87
N VAL A 138 -5.08 15.66 6.41
CA VAL A 138 -3.76 15.65 5.75
C VAL A 138 -3.31 14.24 5.32
N MET A 139 -3.80 13.21 5.99
CA MET A 139 -3.44 11.81 5.72
C MET A 139 -4.22 11.21 4.55
N VAL A 140 -5.46 11.65 4.33
CA VAL A 140 -6.38 11.03 3.35
C VAL A 140 -6.68 11.89 2.14
N GLU A 141 -6.51 13.21 2.24
CA GLU A 141 -6.99 14.16 1.23
C GLU A 141 -6.34 13.95 -0.14
N ALA A 142 -5.03 13.66 -0.18
CA ALA A 142 -4.33 13.38 -1.43
C ALA A 142 -4.92 12.16 -2.14
N PHE A 143 -5.15 11.06 -1.42
CA PHE A 143 -5.79 9.87 -1.98
C PHE A 143 -7.20 10.17 -2.50
N LEU A 144 -8.03 10.82 -1.68
CA LEU A 144 -9.43 11.08 -2.02
C LEU A 144 -9.58 12.02 -3.22
N LYS A 145 -8.81 13.10 -3.28
CA LYS A 145 -8.88 14.05 -4.39
C LYS A 145 -8.20 13.53 -5.64
N GLU A 146 -6.99 13.00 -5.52
CA GLU A 146 -6.17 12.66 -6.69
C GLU A 146 -6.55 11.31 -7.29
N TYR A 147 -7.01 10.34 -6.49
CA TYR A 147 -7.35 9.00 -6.98
C TYR A 147 -8.85 8.80 -7.06
N ILE A 148 -9.61 9.08 -6.00
CA ILE A 148 -11.05 8.80 -5.95
C ILE A 148 -11.88 9.87 -6.70
N GLY A 149 -11.32 11.07 -6.87
CA GLY A 149 -12.05 12.19 -7.48
C GLY A 149 -13.13 12.73 -6.55
N THR A 150 -12.84 12.81 -5.25
CA THR A 150 -13.70 13.45 -4.25
C THR A 150 -13.57 14.97 -4.35
N ASP A 151 -14.68 15.69 -4.37
CA ASP A 151 -14.70 17.16 -4.44
C ASP A 151 -14.43 17.79 -3.08
N VAL A 152 -15.05 17.26 -2.04
CA VAL A 152 -15.00 17.79 -0.67
C VAL A 152 -14.51 16.72 0.30
N VAL A 153 -13.45 17.03 1.02
CA VAL A 153 -12.91 16.14 2.06
C VAL A 153 -12.97 16.86 3.39
N VAL A 154 -13.69 16.27 4.34
CA VAL A 154 -13.88 16.79 5.69
C VAL A 154 -13.34 15.74 6.66
N GLY A 155 -12.16 16.03 7.21
CA GLY A 155 -11.44 15.14 8.10
C GLY A 155 -11.04 15.83 9.41
N THR A 156 -10.51 15.06 10.34
CA THR A 156 -9.98 15.57 11.60
C THR A 156 -8.79 16.48 11.34
N GLU A 157 -8.76 17.68 11.94
CA GLU A 157 -7.69 18.66 11.73
C GLU A 157 -6.62 18.56 12.83
N LEU A 158 -5.35 18.58 12.45
CA LEU A 158 -4.23 18.47 13.40
C LEU A 158 -3.79 19.85 13.90
N VAL A 159 -3.29 19.90 15.13
CA VAL A 159 -2.57 21.07 15.64
C VAL A 159 -1.14 21.04 15.09
N VAL A 160 -0.77 22.11 14.42
CA VAL A 160 0.56 22.28 13.81
C VAL A 160 1.29 23.44 14.48
N TRP A 161 2.54 23.21 14.86
CA TRP A 161 3.42 24.23 15.40
C TRP A 161 4.77 24.21 14.68
N ARG A 162 5.18 25.37 14.13
CA ARG A 162 6.41 25.54 13.34
C ARG A 162 6.62 24.45 12.26
N GLY A 163 5.56 24.13 11.51
CA GLY A 163 5.60 23.13 10.44
C GLY A 163 5.69 21.68 10.91
N ARG A 164 5.48 21.40 12.21
CA ARG A 164 5.43 20.05 12.77
C ARG A 164 4.06 19.76 13.36
N ALA A 165 3.56 18.54 13.16
CA ALA A 165 2.37 18.07 13.83
C ALA A 165 2.69 17.85 15.32
N THR A 166 1.86 18.38 16.22
CA THR A 166 2.05 18.18 17.67
C THR A 166 1.57 16.81 18.12
N GLY A 167 0.81 16.10 17.27
CA GLY A 167 0.10 14.87 17.64
C GLY A 167 -1.24 15.13 18.32
N LEU A 168 -1.63 16.40 18.50
CA LEU A 168 -2.93 16.79 19.04
C LEU A 168 -3.90 17.21 17.94
N VAL A 169 -5.19 17.14 18.26
CA VAL A 169 -6.28 17.44 17.35
C VAL A 169 -6.84 18.84 17.64
N ARG A 170 -7.17 19.59 16.59
CA ARG A 170 -7.77 20.93 16.69
C ARG A 170 -9.25 20.81 17.04
N SER A 171 -9.79 21.81 17.77
CA SER A 171 -11.24 21.91 18.03
C SER A 171 -12.04 21.88 16.71
N PRO A 172 -13.14 21.09 16.60
CA PRO A 172 -13.92 20.48 17.70
C PRO A 172 -13.41 19.13 18.22
N GLY A 173 -12.36 18.56 17.64
CA GLY A 173 -11.85 17.23 17.99
C GLY A 173 -11.90 16.26 16.81
N VAL A 174 -11.97 14.97 17.15
CA VAL A 174 -12.03 13.90 16.14
C VAL A 174 -13.45 13.78 15.62
N LEU A 175 -13.62 13.83 14.29
CA LEU A 175 -14.93 13.79 13.64
C LEU A 175 -15.61 12.42 13.78
N VAL A 176 -16.40 12.26 14.85
CA VAL A 176 -17.16 11.06 15.17
C VAL A 176 -18.55 11.47 15.67
N GLY A 177 -19.60 10.73 15.30
CA GLY A 177 -20.94 10.98 15.81
C GLY A 177 -21.47 12.35 15.39
N GLU A 178 -21.97 13.11 16.35
CA GLU A 178 -22.49 14.47 16.15
C GLU A 178 -21.45 15.41 15.53
N GLN A 179 -20.15 15.22 15.78
CA GLN A 179 -19.13 16.06 15.15
C GLN A 179 -19.08 15.88 13.62
N LYS A 180 -19.39 14.67 13.10
CA LYS A 180 -19.53 14.47 11.65
C LYS A 180 -20.77 15.18 11.12
N ALA A 181 -21.88 15.14 11.85
CA ALA A 181 -23.12 15.81 11.48
C ALA A 181 -22.94 17.35 11.44
N ASP A 182 -22.29 17.92 12.45
CA ASP A 182 -22.00 19.35 12.51
C ASP A 182 -21.01 19.78 11.41
N ALA A 183 -19.99 18.95 11.14
CA ALA A 183 -19.06 19.20 10.05
C ALA A 183 -19.76 19.15 8.68
N LEU A 184 -20.75 18.27 8.51
CA LEU A 184 -21.57 18.21 7.30
C LEU A 184 -22.43 19.46 7.15
N ARG A 185 -23.15 19.88 8.20
CA ARG A 185 -23.93 21.14 8.19
C ARG A 185 -23.06 22.33 7.86
N LYS A 186 -21.84 22.39 8.41
CA LYS A 186 -20.89 23.47 8.10
C LYS A 186 -20.44 23.46 6.63
N ALA A 187 -20.32 22.29 6.02
CA ALA A 187 -19.85 22.16 4.64
C ALA A 187 -20.95 22.41 3.59
N PHE A 188 -22.21 22.06 3.88
CA PHE A 188 -23.33 22.14 2.94
C PHE A 188 -24.42 23.16 3.32
N GLY A 189 -24.33 23.77 4.51
CA GLY A 189 -25.36 24.66 5.03
C GLY A 189 -26.69 23.92 5.23
N ASP A 190 -27.77 24.52 4.76
CA ASP A 190 -29.13 23.95 4.83
C ASP A 190 -29.44 22.99 3.68
N VAL A 191 -28.52 22.80 2.73
CA VAL A 191 -28.72 21.91 1.59
C VAL A 191 -28.45 20.47 2.02
N ALA A 192 -29.51 19.66 2.09
CA ALA A 192 -29.41 18.24 2.39
C ALA A 192 -28.84 17.45 1.19
N PRO A 193 -27.68 16.77 1.35
CA PRO A 193 -27.15 15.87 0.32
C PRO A 193 -28.13 14.74 0.00
N GLU A 194 -28.11 14.25 -1.24
CA GLU A 194 -29.01 13.21 -1.71
C GLU A 194 -28.74 11.86 -1.02
N VAL A 195 -27.47 11.45 -0.91
CA VAL A 195 -27.10 10.11 -0.44
C VAL A 195 -26.08 10.18 0.69
N GLY A 196 -26.35 9.49 1.80
CA GLY A 196 -25.43 9.27 2.92
C GLY A 196 -25.03 7.80 3.04
N LEU A 197 -23.73 7.51 3.06
CA LEU A 197 -23.18 6.16 3.25
C LEU A 197 -22.38 6.08 4.57
N GLY A 198 -22.66 5.07 5.40
CA GLY A 198 -21.93 4.81 6.64
C GLY A 198 -21.93 3.34 7.02
N ASP A 199 -21.09 2.92 7.97
CA ASP A 199 -20.97 1.51 8.38
C ASP A 199 -21.35 1.27 9.84
N ARG A 200 -21.39 2.34 10.65
CA ARG A 200 -21.58 2.30 12.10
C ARG A 200 -22.71 3.20 12.57
N LYS A 201 -23.15 2.95 13.81
CA LYS A 201 -24.12 3.79 14.51
C LYS A 201 -23.62 5.23 14.72
N THR A 202 -22.31 5.42 14.77
CA THR A 202 -21.67 6.74 14.89
C THR A 202 -21.76 7.56 13.60
N ASP A 203 -22.18 6.96 12.48
CA ASP A 203 -22.44 7.66 11.22
C ASP A 203 -23.91 8.09 11.08
N TYR A 204 -24.82 7.46 11.85
CA TYR A 204 -26.26 7.74 11.77
C TYR A 204 -26.62 9.23 11.92
N PRO A 205 -25.96 10.02 12.79
CA PRO A 205 -26.25 11.45 12.89
C PRO A 205 -26.13 12.21 11.57
N PHE A 206 -25.07 11.99 10.79
CA PHE A 206 -24.92 12.68 9.49
C PHE A 206 -25.77 12.02 8.40
N MET A 207 -25.96 10.69 8.46
CA MET A 207 -26.82 10.00 7.50
C MET A 207 -28.27 10.47 7.57
N ARG A 208 -28.76 10.83 8.77
CA ARG A 208 -30.10 11.43 8.97
C ARG A 208 -30.25 12.82 8.36
N LEU A 209 -29.14 13.52 8.09
CA LEU A 209 -29.15 14.82 7.42
C LEU A 209 -29.20 14.69 5.88
N CYS A 210 -28.98 13.49 5.36
CA CYS A 210 -29.09 13.20 3.94
C CYS A 210 -30.54 12.81 3.60
N LYS A 211 -30.96 13.02 2.35
CA LYS A 211 -32.31 12.63 1.89
C LYS A 211 -32.49 11.11 1.93
N GLU A 212 -31.47 10.37 1.52
CA GLU A 212 -31.39 8.92 1.58
C GLU A 212 -30.14 8.51 2.37
N GLY A 213 -30.25 7.48 3.22
CA GLY A 213 -29.13 6.94 3.99
C GLY A 213 -29.03 5.43 3.80
N TYR A 214 -27.82 4.93 3.58
CA TYR A 214 -27.56 3.50 3.40
C TYR A 214 -26.40 3.00 4.25
N VAL A 215 -26.59 1.84 4.87
CA VAL A 215 -25.56 1.19 5.70
C VAL A 215 -24.75 0.18 4.88
N VAL A 216 -23.44 0.24 5.05
CA VAL A 216 -22.49 -0.72 4.49
C VAL A 216 -22.23 -1.84 5.52
N PRO A 217 -22.67 -3.07 5.25
CA PRO A 217 -22.53 -4.15 6.21
C PRO A 217 -21.07 -4.63 6.35
N PRO A 218 -20.66 -5.11 7.53
CA PRO A 218 -19.35 -5.73 7.71
C PRO A 218 -19.28 -7.02 6.90
N THR A 219 -18.53 -7.01 5.80
CA THR A 219 -18.39 -8.21 4.96
C THR A 219 -16.97 -8.76 5.05
N LEU A 220 -16.82 -9.85 5.81
CA LEU A 220 -15.53 -10.48 6.13
C LEU A 220 -14.79 -11.09 4.92
N LYS A 221 -15.44 -11.26 3.77
CA LYS A 221 -14.89 -11.93 2.57
C LYS A 221 -15.18 -11.20 1.27
N LEU A 222 -15.30 -9.88 1.33
CA LEU A 222 -15.50 -9.12 0.11
C LEU A 222 -14.17 -8.95 -0.63
N LYS A 223 -14.17 -9.18 -1.95
CA LYS A 223 -13.01 -8.84 -2.78
C LYS A 223 -13.04 -7.32 -3.01
N PRO A 224 -11.96 -6.59 -2.70
CA PRO A 224 -11.87 -5.17 -3.04
C PRO A 224 -12.00 -4.93 -4.54
N VAL A 225 -12.30 -3.69 -4.92
CA VAL A 225 -12.38 -3.26 -6.32
C VAL A 225 -11.13 -3.71 -7.10
N PRO A 226 -11.29 -4.39 -8.26
CA PRO A 226 -10.16 -4.75 -9.11
C PRO A 226 -9.34 -3.52 -9.50
N ARG A 227 -8.02 -3.69 -9.66
CA ARG A 227 -7.13 -2.56 -10.01
C ARG A 227 -7.47 -1.92 -11.36
N GLU A 228 -8.11 -2.68 -12.23
CA GLU A 228 -8.52 -2.30 -13.59
C GLU A 228 -9.69 -1.31 -13.56
N ASP A 229 -10.55 -1.41 -12.54
CA ASP A 229 -11.75 -0.58 -12.36
C ASP A 229 -11.46 0.67 -11.52
N LEU A 230 -10.19 0.89 -11.15
CA LEU A 230 -9.79 2.07 -10.42
C LEU A 230 -9.76 3.27 -11.37
N PRO A 231 -10.26 4.44 -10.93
CA PRO A 231 -10.30 5.66 -11.73
C PRO A 231 -8.91 6.14 -12.18
N ARG A 232 -7.85 5.83 -11.41
CA ARG A 232 -6.47 6.07 -11.79
C ARG A 232 -5.57 4.90 -11.42
N PRO A 233 -4.67 4.47 -12.33
CA PRO A 233 -3.70 3.43 -12.02
C PRO A 233 -2.70 3.92 -10.98
N VAL A 234 -2.57 3.20 -9.87
CA VAL A 234 -1.53 3.49 -8.87
C VAL A 234 -0.21 2.90 -9.35
N VAL A 235 0.63 3.74 -9.96
CA VAL A 235 2.02 3.36 -10.29
C VAL A 235 2.87 3.52 -9.04
N PHE A 236 3.31 2.40 -8.49
CA PHE A 236 4.06 2.37 -7.24
C PHE A 236 5.53 2.07 -7.47
N HIS A 237 6.39 2.96 -6.96
CA HIS A 237 7.83 2.87 -7.15
C HIS A 237 8.61 2.37 -5.92
N ASP A 238 8.01 2.26 -4.72
CA ASP A 238 8.79 2.08 -3.47
C ASP A 238 8.41 0.86 -2.61
N GLY A 239 9.07 -0.28 -2.79
CA GLY A 239 8.71 -1.59 -2.20
C GLY A 239 8.87 -1.81 -0.68
N ARG A 240 8.96 -0.78 0.17
CA ARG A 240 9.39 -0.90 1.58
C ARG A 240 8.47 -1.73 2.46
N LEU A 241 7.15 -1.54 2.34
CA LEU A 241 6.15 -2.42 2.95
C LEU A 241 5.21 -2.93 1.85
N VAL A 242 5.21 -4.25 1.66
CA VAL A 242 4.44 -4.89 0.57
C VAL A 242 3.00 -5.17 0.99
N GLN A 243 2.76 -5.38 2.29
CA GLN A 243 1.46 -5.82 2.84
C GLN A 243 0.88 -4.79 3.80
N LYS A 244 -0.46 -4.77 3.91
CA LYS A 244 -1.23 -3.99 4.90
C LYS A 244 -0.96 -4.56 6.30
N PRO A 245 -0.25 -3.85 7.19
CA PRO A 245 0.18 -4.41 8.47
C PRO A 245 -1.00 -4.44 9.44
N SER A 246 -1.46 -5.64 9.82
CA SER A 246 -2.29 -5.79 11.02
C SER A 246 -1.42 -5.57 12.27
N PRO A 247 -1.96 -5.17 13.43
CA PRO A 247 -1.16 -4.97 14.64
C PRO A 247 -0.26 -6.16 15.00
N ALA A 248 -0.80 -7.38 14.91
CA ALA A 248 -0.06 -8.61 15.17
C ALA A 248 1.03 -8.87 14.12
N LEU A 249 0.73 -8.65 12.84
CA LEU A 249 1.72 -8.82 11.77
C LEU A 249 2.81 -7.76 11.85
N ALA A 250 2.47 -6.52 12.22
CA ALA A 250 3.42 -5.44 12.44
C ALA A 250 4.38 -5.79 13.59
N LEU A 251 3.84 -6.26 14.72
CA LEU A 251 4.64 -6.71 15.86
C LEU A 251 5.56 -7.86 15.48
N LEU A 252 5.03 -8.88 14.80
CA LEU A 252 5.81 -10.03 14.33
C LEU A 252 6.93 -9.59 13.38
N THR A 253 6.63 -8.68 12.45
CA THR A 253 7.61 -8.14 11.50
C THR A 253 8.72 -7.43 12.25
N VAL A 254 8.41 -6.56 13.21
CA VAL A 254 9.42 -5.83 13.96
C VAL A 254 10.23 -6.73 14.88
N LEU A 255 9.59 -7.68 15.57
CA LEU A 255 10.26 -8.64 16.44
C LEU A 255 11.20 -9.58 15.66
N TRP A 256 10.86 -9.86 14.38
CA TRP A 256 11.71 -10.62 13.49
C TRP A 256 12.93 -9.83 13.01
N ILE A 257 12.95 -8.50 13.04
CA ILE A 257 14.11 -7.70 12.59
C ILE A 257 15.41 -8.10 13.32
N PRO A 258 15.50 -8.09 14.67
CA PRO A 258 16.73 -8.50 15.35
C PRO A 258 17.06 -9.98 15.13
N ILE A 259 16.04 -10.85 15.10
CA ILE A 259 16.21 -12.28 14.86
C ILE A 259 16.71 -12.55 13.43
N GLY A 260 16.27 -11.77 12.45
CA GLY A 260 16.64 -11.86 11.04
C GLY A 260 17.97 -11.17 10.71
N PHE A 261 18.37 -10.18 11.52
CA PHE A 261 19.67 -9.52 11.39
C PHE A 261 20.82 -10.48 11.66
N LEU A 262 20.74 -11.30 12.70
CA LEU A 262 21.75 -12.31 13.03
C LEU A 262 22.05 -13.31 11.88
N PRO A 263 21.05 -14.01 11.29
CA PRO A 263 21.27 -14.88 10.15
C PRO A 263 21.64 -14.11 8.90
N ALA A 264 21.25 -12.83 8.75
CA ALA A 264 21.75 -12.00 7.65
C ALA A 264 23.26 -11.75 7.78
N CYS A 265 23.75 -11.36 8.97
CA CYS A 265 25.19 -11.24 9.24
C CYS A 265 25.92 -12.56 8.99
N LEU A 266 25.36 -13.68 9.47
CA LEU A 266 25.96 -15.01 9.27
C LEU A 266 26.01 -15.40 7.79
N ARG A 267 24.98 -15.07 7.00
CA ARG A 267 24.96 -15.28 5.54
C ARG A 267 25.99 -14.40 4.83
N ILE A 268 26.11 -13.13 5.20
CA ILE A 268 27.12 -12.23 4.63
C ILE A 268 28.53 -12.73 4.95
N ALA A 269 28.79 -13.12 6.20
CA ALA A 269 30.05 -13.69 6.62
C ALA A 269 30.37 -15.00 5.89
N ALA A 270 29.40 -15.91 5.75
CA ALA A 270 29.55 -17.15 4.99
C ALA A 270 29.89 -16.88 3.52
N GLY A 271 29.27 -15.89 2.88
CA GLY A 271 29.58 -15.50 1.50
C GLY A 271 30.94 -14.83 1.33
N ALA A 272 31.41 -14.09 2.34
CA ALA A 272 32.68 -13.37 2.30
C ALA A 272 33.90 -14.21 2.68
N LEU A 273 33.73 -15.15 3.63
CA LEU A 273 34.85 -15.89 4.24
C LEU A 273 35.03 -17.32 3.68
N LEU A 274 34.00 -17.92 3.09
CA LEU A 274 34.08 -19.30 2.62
C LEU A 274 34.48 -19.39 1.13
N PRO A 275 35.29 -20.40 0.74
CA PRO A 275 35.53 -20.71 -0.66
C PRO A 275 34.24 -21.10 -1.39
N MET A 276 34.13 -20.77 -2.69
CA MET A 276 32.92 -20.98 -3.51
C MET A 276 32.32 -22.40 -3.43
N CYS A 277 33.16 -23.44 -3.26
CA CYS A 277 32.71 -24.82 -3.12
C CYS A 277 31.90 -25.06 -1.83
N MET A 278 32.21 -24.33 -0.75
CA MET A 278 31.59 -24.47 0.58
C MET A 278 30.43 -23.50 0.78
N VAL A 279 30.44 -22.35 0.11
CA VAL A 279 29.39 -21.31 0.19
C VAL A 279 28.01 -21.89 -0.13
N TYR A 280 27.91 -22.79 -1.12
CA TYR A 280 26.63 -23.42 -1.47
C TYR A 280 26.05 -24.25 -0.32
N HIS A 281 26.89 -25.04 0.36
CA HIS A 281 26.47 -25.86 1.50
C HIS A 281 26.16 -25.01 2.72
N ALA A 282 26.96 -23.98 2.99
CA ALA A 282 26.72 -23.03 4.07
C ALA A 282 25.40 -22.26 3.87
N PHE A 283 25.13 -21.76 2.66
CA PHE A 283 23.85 -21.12 2.37
C PHE A 283 22.67 -22.08 2.52
N ARG A 284 22.80 -23.32 2.07
CA ARG A 284 21.76 -24.34 2.27
C ARG A 284 21.50 -24.62 3.75
N ALA A 285 22.54 -24.69 4.59
CA ALA A 285 22.41 -24.86 6.04
C ALA A 285 21.78 -23.61 6.71
N LEU A 286 22.07 -22.41 6.20
CA LEU A 286 21.49 -21.14 6.64
C LEU A 286 20.08 -20.87 6.08
N GLY A 287 19.43 -21.89 5.53
CA GLY A 287 18.06 -21.82 5.02
C GLY A 287 17.91 -21.11 3.66
N VAL A 288 19.01 -20.78 2.99
CA VAL A 288 19.02 -20.12 1.68
C VAL A 288 19.11 -21.17 0.58
N ARG A 289 18.06 -21.26 -0.27
CA ARG A 289 18.10 -22.14 -1.45
C ARG A 289 18.60 -21.36 -2.66
N VAL A 290 19.75 -21.76 -3.18
CA VAL A 290 20.29 -21.24 -4.44
C VAL A 290 19.69 -22.03 -5.59
N THR A 291 18.73 -21.44 -6.30
CA THR A 291 18.19 -22.03 -7.54
C THR A 291 18.91 -21.43 -8.73
N ILE A 292 19.77 -22.22 -9.38
CA ILE A 292 20.42 -21.83 -10.62
C ILE A 292 19.43 -22.05 -11.76
N LYS A 293 18.90 -20.97 -12.35
CA LYS A 293 18.14 -21.04 -13.61
C LYS A 293 19.07 -20.72 -14.77
N GLY A 294 19.39 -21.74 -15.57
CA GLY A 294 20.12 -21.57 -16.83
C GLY A 294 19.74 -22.68 -17.80
N THR A 295 19.53 -22.32 -19.08
CA THR A 295 19.50 -23.27 -20.18
C THR A 295 20.92 -23.78 -20.42
N LEU A 296 21.18 -25.05 -20.13
CA LEU A 296 22.41 -25.72 -20.59
C LEU A 296 22.40 -25.72 -22.13
N ARG A 297 23.13 -24.81 -22.77
CA ARG A 297 23.53 -25.02 -24.17
C ARG A 297 24.39 -26.29 -24.17
N ARG A 298 23.84 -27.39 -24.70
CA ARG A 298 24.58 -28.65 -24.94
C ARG A 298 25.91 -28.30 -25.61
N ARG A 299 27.02 -28.77 -25.03
CA ARG A 299 28.31 -28.80 -25.73
C ARG A 299 28.07 -29.46 -27.10
N PRO A 300 28.53 -28.88 -28.23
CA PRO A 300 28.50 -29.59 -29.50
C PRO A 300 29.32 -30.88 -29.31
N ALA A 301 28.74 -32.01 -29.71
CA ALA A 301 29.43 -33.29 -29.68
C ALA A 301 30.74 -33.15 -30.47
N ALA A 302 31.86 -33.51 -29.84
CA ALA A 302 33.14 -33.61 -30.54
C ALA A 302 32.96 -34.60 -31.69
N ARG A 303 32.92 -34.09 -32.92
CA ARG A 303 32.89 -34.89 -34.13
C ARG A 303 34.23 -35.63 -34.19
N ARG A 304 34.23 -36.92 -33.87
CA ARG A 304 35.38 -37.81 -34.08
C ARG A 304 35.69 -37.83 -35.58
N GLY A 305 36.69 -37.07 -36.00
CA GLY A 305 37.32 -37.18 -37.32
C GLY A 305 38.46 -38.19 -37.25
N ARG A 306 38.35 -39.27 -38.03
CA ARG A 306 39.45 -40.20 -38.32
C ARG A 306 40.59 -39.48 -39.07
N PRO A 307 41.84 -39.97 -39.00
CA PRO A 307 42.98 -39.33 -39.63
C PRO A 307 43.04 -39.68 -41.12
N ALA A 308 43.33 -38.69 -41.96
CA ALA A 308 43.84 -38.90 -43.31
C ALA A 308 45.15 -38.11 -43.44
N CYS A 309 46.16 -38.83 -43.89
CA CYS A 309 47.56 -38.46 -43.95
C CYS A 309 47.89 -37.71 -45.25
N SER A 310 49.06 -37.06 -45.24
CA SER A 310 49.86 -36.58 -46.40
C SER A 310 49.25 -35.43 -47.21
N SER A 311 49.96 -34.49 -47.82
CA SER A 311 51.34 -33.98 -47.83
C SER A 311 51.35 -32.90 -48.94
N SER A 312 52.39 -32.07 -49.01
CA SER A 312 52.73 -31.14 -50.11
C SER A 312 51.99 -29.79 -50.17
N ALA A 313 52.75 -28.73 -49.90
CA ALA A 313 52.64 -27.42 -50.53
C ALA A 313 53.51 -27.42 -51.82
N PRO A 314 53.77 -26.29 -52.51
CA PRO A 314 53.06 -25.00 -52.63
C PRO A 314 52.81 -24.63 -54.11
N THR A 315 51.99 -23.60 -54.40
CA THR A 315 52.21 -22.73 -55.58
C THR A 315 51.31 -21.49 -55.54
N ALA A 316 51.95 -20.32 -55.55
CA ALA A 316 51.37 -19.05 -56.03
C ALA A 316 51.73 -18.90 -57.53
N PRO A 317 51.07 -18.03 -58.31
CA PRO A 317 51.53 -16.63 -58.35
C PRO A 317 50.47 -15.54 -58.66
N SER A 318 50.80 -14.32 -58.20
CA SER A 318 50.65 -13.00 -58.84
C SER A 318 49.33 -12.55 -59.50
N SER A 319 48.72 -11.49 -58.96
CA SER A 319 48.54 -10.20 -59.67
C SER A 319 47.97 -9.10 -58.73
N THR A 320 48.53 -7.91 -58.87
CA THR A 320 48.31 -6.64 -58.12
C THR A 320 47.27 -5.74 -58.84
N PRO A 321 47.04 -4.47 -58.46
CA PRO A 321 46.19 -4.01 -57.35
C PRO A 321 45.15 -2.93 -57.79
N SER A 322 44.02 -2.81 -57.09
CA SER A 322 43.22 -1.57 -57.11
C SER A 322 42.52 -1.42 -55.75
N SER A 323 43.01 -0.53 -54.88
CA SER A 323 42.62 0.88 -54.76
C SER A 323 41.63 1.09 -53.59
N SER A 324 42.20 1.65 -52.53
CA SER A 324 41.60 2.59 -51.56
C SER A 324 40.91 2.04 -50.26
N PRO A 325 41.33 2.54 -49.06
CA PRO A 325 40.83 2.20 -47.70
C PRO A 325 39.62 3.10 -47.31
N PRO A 326 38.98 3.09 -46.09
CA PRO A 326 39.46 2.75 -44.72
C PRO A 326 38.34 2.13 -43.80
N PRO A 327 38.33 2.24 -42.45
CA PRO A 327 39.38 2.25 -41.43
C PRO A 327 39.25 1.06 -40.43
N TRP A 328 40.21 1.00 -39.51
CA TRP A 328 40.40 0.00 -38.48
C TRP A 328 39.31 -0.03 -37.39
N GLY A 329 39.12 -1.21 -36.79
CA GLY A 329 38.87 -1.27 -35.34
C GLY A 329 37.68 -2.07 -34.82
N ALA A 330 37.29 -3.20 -35.42
CA ALA A 330 36.38 -4.14 -34.73
C ALA A 330 37.20 -5.15 -33.91
N ARG A 331 37.52 -4.79 -32.65
CA ARG A 331 37.93 -5.79 -31.65
C ARG A 331 36.75 -6.74 -31.43
N SER A 332 37.00 -8.03 -31.58
CA SER A 332 36.10 -9.10 -31.14
C SER A 332 35.64 -8.84 -29.70
N PRO A 333 34.34 -8.93 -29.38
CA PRO A 333 33.90 -8.79 -28.00
C PRO A 333 34.51 -9.92 -27.16
N PRO A 334 34.97 -9.65 -25.92
CA PRO A 334 35.38 -10.71 -25.03
C PRO A 334 34.19 -11.65 -24.79
N SER A 335 34.48 -12.94 -24.76
CA SER A 335 33.55 -14.01 -24.40
C SER A 335 32.62 -13.59 -23.25
N PRO A 336 31.30 -13.84 -23.32
CA PRO A 336 30.40 -13.43 -22.27
C PRO A 336 30.78 -14.15 -20.97
N THR A 337 31.30 -13.37 -20.02
CA THR A 337 31.43 -13.75 -18.62
C THR A 337 30.11 -14.35 -18.17
N ARG A 338 30.15 -15.53 -17.56
CA ARG A 338 28.96 -16.21 -17.02
C ARG A 338 28.26 -15.28 -16.03
N CYS A 339 27.22 -14.57 -16.46
CA CYS A 339 26.27 -13.92 -15.55
C CYS A 339 25.43 -15.02 -14.90
N VAL A 340 25.91 -15.53 -13.77
CA VAL A 340 25.08 -16.32 -12.85
C VAL A 340 24.21 -15.33 -12.09
N VAL A 341 22.95 -15.20 -12.52
CA VAL A 341 21.96 -14.44 -11.75
C VAL A 341 21.57 -15.29 -10.53
N MET A 342 22.21 -15.02 -9.41
CA MET A 342 21.95 -15.67 -8.13
C MET A 342 20.74 -14.94 -7.48
N ARG A 343 19.54 -15.51 -7.59
CA ARG A 343 18.39 -15.04 -6.80
C ARG A 343 18.40 -15.73 -5.44
N LEU A 344 18.81 -14.98 -4.42
CA LEU A 344 18.61 -15.34 -3.02
C LEU A 344 17.11 -15.21 -2.70
N ARG A 345 16.42 -16.33 -2.45
CA ARG A 345 15.12 -16.30 -1.76
C ARG A 345 15.40 -16.56 -0.28
N CYS A 346 15.05 -15.58 0.56
CA CYS A 346 14.86 -15.79 1.98
C CYS A 346 13.49 -16.42 2.21
#